data_AF-A0A662VI62-F1
#
_entry.id   AF-A0A662VI62-F1
#
_cell.length_a   1.000
_cell.length_b   1.000
_cell.length_c   1.000
_cell.angle_alpha   90.00
_cell.angle_beta   90.00
_cell.angle_gamma   90.00
#
_symmetry.space_group_name_H-M   'P 1'
#
loop_
_entity.id
_entity.type
_entity.pdbx_description
1 polymer ?
#
loop_
_entity_poly.entity_id
_entity_poly.type
_entity_poly.pdbx_seq_one_letter_code
_entity_poly.pdbx_strand_id
1 'polypeptide(L)'
;MKRDRVEMIVPVDVSADMDAGTILEYDSTNHYYTAYSSGTPVAVLLEDVTAGQSPATAKVLFEGEIDEDDLASTPDEDVKAALRNVGIYVISTTNVNY
;
A
#
# COMPACT_ATOMS: atom_id res chain seq x y z
N MET A 1 -19.16 -8.77 -6.23
CA MET A 1 -18.15 -9.84 -6.34
C MET A 1 -16.92 -9.29 -5.67
N LYS A 2 -16.49 -9.85 -4.52
CA LYS A 2 -15.23 -9.41 -3.90
C LYS A 2 -14.10 -9.76 -4.87
N ARG A 3 -13.25 -8.80 -5.22
CA ARG A 3 -12.05 -9.10 -5.99
C ARG A 3 -11.12 -9.97 -5.16
N ASP A 4 -10.42 -10.90 -5.81
CA ASP A 4 -9.42 -11.72 -5.13
C ASP A 4 -8.29 -10.79 -4.64
N ARG A 5 -7.92 -10.91 -3.36
CA ARG A 5 -6.82 -10.15 -2.79
C ARG A 5 -5.52 -10.89 -3.06
N VAL A 6 -4.54 -10.20 -3.62
CA VAL A 6 -3.16 -10.69 -3.75
C VAL A 6 -2.32 -10.04 -2.67
N GLU A 7 -1.99 -10.84 -1.66
CA GLU A 7 -1.17 -10.44 -0.52
C GLU A 7 0.17 -11.17 -0.56
N MET A 8 1.27 -10.47 -0.32
CA MET A 8 2.60 -11.04 -0.38
C MET A 8 3.51 -10.48 0.70
N ILE A 9 4.49 -11.27 1.14
CA ILE A 9 5.58 -10.81 1.99
C ILE A 9 6.72 -10.35 1.09
N VAL A 10 7.16 -9.11 1.25
CA VAL A 10 8.17 -8.47 0.39
C VAL A 10 9.25 -7.78 1.22
N PRO A 11 10.46 -7.57 0.67
CA PRO A 11 11.46 -6.73 1.32
C PRO A 11 11.00 -5.28 1.40
N VAL A 12 11.17 -4.66 2.57
CA VAL A 12 10.78 -3.26 2.81
C VAL A 12 11.95 -2.47 3.36
N ASP A 13 11.92 -1.16 3.14
CA ASP A 13 12.80 -0.26 3.87
C ASP A 13 12.43 -0.24 5.35
N VAL A 14 13.44 -0.34 6.21
CA VAL A 14 13.30 -0.31 7.67
C VAL A 14 14.14 0.81 8.26
N SER A 15 14.47 1.82 7.45
CA SER A 15 15.19 3.02 7.90
C SER A 15 14.33 3.91 8.83
N ALA A 16 13.01 3.78 8.75
CA ALA A 16 12.03 4.48 9.59
C ALA A 16 10.81 3.57 9.86
N ASP A 17 10.00 3.96 10.85
CA ASP A 17 8.72 3.31 11.11
C ASP A 17 7.73 3.63 9.97
N MET A 18 6.88 2.66 9.60
CA MET A 18 5.76 2.85 8.67
C MET A 18 4.51 2.17 9.22
N ASP A 19 3.40 2.90 9.28
CA ASP A 19 2.13 2.36 9.76
C ASP A 19 1.44 1.51 8.68
N ALA A 20 0.66 0.51 9.08
CA ALA A 20 -0.26 -0.20 8.19
C ALA A 20 -1.16 0.79 7.43
N GLY A 21 -1.50 0.47 6.18
CA GLY A 21 -2.21 1.37 5.28
C GLY A 21 -1.31 2.37 4.53
N THR A 22 0.01 2.37 4.78
CA THR A 22 0.97 3.15 4.00
C THR A 22 0.99 2.68 2.54
N ILE A 23 0.81 3.60 1.59
CA ILE A 23 0.98 3.32 0.16
C ILE A 23 2.48 3.21 -0.14
N LEU A 24 2.86 2.22 -0.94
CA LEU A 24 4.25 1.90 -1.21
C LEU A 24 4.63 2.11 -2.69
N GLU A 25 5.87 2.49 -2.90
CA GLU A 25 6.56 2.48 -4.20
C GLU A 25 7.72 1.47 -4.19
N TYR A 26 8.15 1.01 -5.37
CA TYR A 26 9.29 0.08 -5.48
C TYR A 26 10.58 0.84 -5.78
N ASP A 27 11.56 0.76 -4.89
CA ASP A 27 12.91 1.24 -5.15
C ASP A 27 13.66 0.23 -6.02
N SER A 28 13.75 0.54 -7.31
CA SER A 28 14.46 -0.32 -8.28
C SER A 28 15.98 -0.31 -8.14
N THR A 29 16.56 0.61 -7.38
CA THR A 29 18.00 0.68 -7.11
C THR A 29 18.37 -0.26 -5.97
N ASN A 30 17.58 -0.23 -4.89
CA ASN A 30 17.86 -1.01 -3.68
C ASN A 30 17.02 -2.31 -3.55
N HIS A 31 16.06 -2.51 -4.46
CA HIS A 31 15.22 -3.69 -4.58
C HIS A 31 14.31 -3.99 -3.37
N TYR A 32 13.79 -2.94 -2.72
CA TYR A 32 12.79 -3.05 -1.65
C TYR A 32 11.64 -2.04 -1.87
N TYR A 33 10.59 -2.18 -1.08
CA TYR A 33 9.46 -1.25 -1.08
C TYR A 33 9.65 -0.16 -0.02
N THR A 34 9.36 1.08 -0.38
CA THR A 34 9.41 2.26 0.49
C THR A 34 8.04 2.90 0.58
N ALA A 35 7.83 3.77 1.58
CA ALA A 35 6.70 4.68 1.57
C ALA A 35 6.67 5.48 0.25
N TYR A 36 5.48 5.58 -0.34
CA TYR A 36 5.24 6.33 -1.56
C TYR A 36 5.56 7.82 -1.33
N SER A 37 6.35 8.39 -2.25
CA SER A 37 6.75 9.79 -2.17
C SER A 37 6.39 10.55 -3.44
N SER A 38 6.86 10.06 -4.59
CA SER A 38 6.80 10.75 -5.87
C SER A 38 6.92 9.82 -7.07
N GLY A 39 7.23 8.54 -6.85
CA GLY A 39 7.34 7.53 -7.89
C GLY A 39 5.98 6.98 -8.32
N THR A 40 5.91 5.66 -8.51
CA THR A 40 4.67 4.97 -8.86
C THR A 40 4.18 4.21 -7.64
N PRO A 41 2.96 4.48 -7.15
CA PRO A 41 2.35 3.67 -6.10
C PRO A 41 2.01 2.29 -6.67
N VAL A 42 2.44 1.23 -6.00
CA VAL A 42 2.33 -0.16 -6.50
C VAL A 42 1.77 -1.15 -5.49
N ALA A 43 1.73 -0.79 -4.20
CA ALA A 43 1.23 -1.66 -3.14
C ALA A 43 0.70 -0.86 -1.95
N VAL A 44 0.01 -1.54 -1.03
CA VAL A 44 -0.34 -0.99 0.27
C VAL A 44 0.17 -1.89 1.38
N LEU A 45 0.80 -1.31 2.38
CA LEU A 45 1.31 -2.00 3.55
C LEU A 45 0.15 -2.54 4.41
N LEU A 46 0.20 -3.81 4.81
CA LEU A 46 -0.88 -4.46 5.59
C LEU A 46 -0.55 -4.65 7.08
N GLU A 47 0.66 -4.32 7.50
CA GLU A 47 1.14 -4.43 8.88
C GLU A 47 2.19 -3.36 9.17
N ASP A 48 2.30 -2.93 10.43
CA ASP A 48 3.29 -1.93 10.82
C ASP A 48 4.72 -2.44 10.60
N VAL A 49 5.59 -1.55 10.14
CA VAL A 49 7.04 -1.77 10.01
C VAL A 49 7.73 -0.93 11.07
N THR A 50 8.56 -1.57 11.88
CA THR A 50 9.41 -0.87 12.86
C THR A 50 10.81 -0.63 12.29
N ALA A 51 11.37 0.54 12.56
CA ALA A 51 12.73 0.89 12.20
C ALA A 51 13.73 -0.15 12.74
N GLY A 52 14.59 -0.65 11.86
CA GLY A 52 15.58 -1.68 12.19
C GLY A 52 15.01 -3.09 12.40
N GLN A 53 13.76 -3.37 12.04
CA GLN A 53 13.20 -4.72 12.17
C GLN A 53 14.01 -5.76 11.36
N SER A 54 14.07 -6.98 11.89
CA SER A 54 14.74 -8.11 11.25
C SER A 54 13.86 -9.38 11.36
N PRO A 55 13.45 -10.01 10.25
CA PRO A 55 13.80 -9.67 8.87
C PRO A 55 13.17 -8.34 8.39
N ALA A 56 13.83 -7.67 7.45
CA ALA A 56 13.34 -6.44 6.82
C ALA A 56 12.29 -6.75 5.74
N THR A 57 11.20 -7.38 6.16
CA THR A 57 10.11 -7.81 5.28
C THR A 57 8.77 -7.47 5.90
N ALA A 58 7.78 -7.13 5.08
CA ALA A 58 6.42 -6.92 5.53
C ALA A 58 5.40 -7.46 4.54
N LYS A 59 4.19 -7.71 5.05
CA LYS A 59 3.03 -8.10 4.26
C LYS A 59 2.42 -6.88 3.57
N VAL A 60 2.15 -7.01 2.27
CA VAL A 60 1.58 -5.96 1.43
C VAL A 60 0.43 -6.48 0.58
N LEU A 61 -0.45 -5.59 0.15
CA LEU A 61 -1.50 -5.79 -0.85
C LEU A 61 -1.00 -5.33 -2.22
N PHE A 62 -0.99 -6.22 -3.21
CA PHE A 62 -0.67 -5.90 -4.61
C PHE A 62 -1.88 -5.79 -5.51
N GLU A 63 -2.98 -6.47 -5.17
CA GLU A 63 -4.23 -6.42 -5.93
C GLU A 63 -5.40 -6.63 -4.97
N GLY A 64 -6.51 -5.95 -5.22
CA GLY A 64 -7.74 -6.11 -4.47
C GLY A 64 -8.41 -4.80 -4.14
N GLU A 65 -9.32 -4.85 -3.17
CA GLU A 65 -10.02 -3.68 -2.64
C GLU A 65 -9.48 -3.35 -1.25
N ILE A 66 -9.39 -2.05 -0.95
CA ILE A 66 -9.04 -1.53 0.37
C ILE A 66 -9.95 -0.34 0.68
N ASP A 67 -10.45 -0.27 1.91
CA ASP A 67 -11.28 0.85 2.34
C ASP A 67 -10.39 2.09 2.55
N GLU A 68 -10.88 3.26 2.18
CA GLU A 68 -10.14 4.52 2.31
C GLU A 68 -9.75 4.84 3.76
N ASP A 69 -10.57 4.39 4.72
CA ASP A 69 -10.32 4.53 6.16
C ASP A 69 -9.21 3.59 6.69
N ASP A 70 -8.86 2.54 5.94
CA ASP A 70 -7.76 1.61 6.28
C ASP A 70 -6.40 2.14 5.79
N LEU A 71 -6.37 3.27 5.07
CA LEU A 71 -5.14 3.90 4.60
C LEU A 71 -4.59 4.87 5.65
N ALA A 72 -3.27 4.89 5.80
CA ALA A 72 -2.58 5.79 6.74
C ALA A 72 -2.81 7.28 6.41
N SER A 73 -3.15 7.57 5.15
CA SER A 73 -3.60 8.88 4.70
C SER A 73 -4.53 8.75 3.50
N THR A 74 -5.48 9.66 3.36
CA THR A 74 -6.39 9.70 2.21
C THR A 74 -5.62 10.09 0.94
N PRO A 75 -5.51 9.21 -0.08
CA PRO A 75 -4.84 9.53 -1.32
C PRO A 75 -5.66 10.49 -2.18
N ASP A 76 -5.01 11.29 -3.01
CA ASP A 76 -5.68 12.05 -4.05
C ASP A 76 -6.15 11.14 -5.21
N GLU A 77 -6.91 11.72 -6.15
CA GLU A 77 -7.49 10.95 -7.27
C GLU A 77 -6.45 10.44 -8.26
N ASP A 78 -5.29 11.10 -8.38
CA ASP A 78 -4.21 10.66 -9.28
C ASP A 78 -3.51 9.43 -8.71
N VAL A 79 -3.26 9.41 -7.40
CA VAL A 79 -2.74 8.25 -6.67
C VAL A 79 -3.74 7.09 -6.73
N LYS A 80 -5.04 7.34 -6.53
CA LYS A 80 -6.08 6.31 -6.71
C LYS A 80 -6.09 5.77 -8.14
N ALA A 81 -5.93 6.62 -9.15
CA ALA A 81 -5.88 6.19 -10.54
C ALA A 81 -4.65 5.31 -10.82
N ALA A 82 -3.49 5.65 -10.27
CA ALA A 82 -2.28 4.85 -10.38
C ALA A 82 -2.43 3.48 -9.69
N LEU A 83 -3.01 3.44 -8.48
CA LEU A 83 -3.32 2.19 -7.78
C LEU A 83 -4.29 1.31 -8.57
N ARG A 84 -5.31 1.89 -9.22
CA ARG A 84 -6.23 1.14 -10.08
C ARG A 84 -5.52 0.47 -11.26
N ASN A 85 -4.47 1.09 -11.80
CA ASN A 85 -3.69 0.52 -12.90
C ASN A 85 -2.89 -0.72 -12.48
N VAL A 86 -2.59 -0.88 -11.18
CA VAL A 86 -1.95 -2.08 -10.63
C VAL A 86 -2.95 -3.04 -10.00
N GLY A 87 -4.26 -2.79 -10.11
CA GLY A 87 -5.31 -3.67 -9.61
C GLY A 87 -5.72 -3.41 -8.16
N ILE A 88 -5.29 -2.31 -7.55
CA ILE A 88 -5.70 -1.88 -6.21
C ILE A 88 -6.80 -0.83 -6.32
N TYR A 89 -7.96 -1.12 -5.75
CA TYR A 89 -9.13 -0.25 -5.79
C TYR A 89 -9.41 0.30 -4.39
N VAL A 90 -9.17 1.59 -4.20
CA VAL A 90 -9.54 2.30 -2.98
C VAL A 90 -11.05 2.55 -3.00
N ILE A 91 -11.76 2.00 -2.01
CA ILE A 91 -13.21 2.13 -1.87
C ILE A 91 -13.48 3.25 -0.87
N SER A 92 -14.18 4.30 -1.31
CA SER A 92 -14.59 5.36 -0.40
C SER A 92 -15.63 4.82 0.59
N THR A 93 -15.46 5.13 1.87
CA THR A 93 -16.39 4.75 2.94
C THR A 93 -17.66 5.61 2.95
N THR A 94 -17.84 6.48 1.95
CA THR A 94 -19.11 7.16 1.71
C THR A 94 -20.18 6.13 1.32
N ASN A 95 -20.89 5.61 2.32
CA ASN A 95 -22.18 4.94 2.15
C ASN A 95 -23.13 5.89 1.42
N VAL A 96 -23.13 5.87 0.09
CA VAL A 96 -24.22 6.44 -0.69
C VAL A 96 -25.34 5.40 -0.68
N ASN A 97 -26.10 5.38 0.43
CA ASN A 97 -27.42 4.77 0.45
C ASN A 97 -28.28 5.52 -0.58
N TYR A 98 -28.47 4.94 -1.76
CA TYR A 98 -29.52 5.32 -2.70
C TYR A 98 -30.79 4.54 -2.40
#